data_AF-A0A928Z2Z4-F1
#
_entry.id   AF-A0A928Z2Z4-F1
#
_cell.length_a   1.000
_cell.length_b   1.000
_cell.length_c   1.000
_cell.angle_alpha   90.00
_cell.angle_beta   90.00
_cell.angle_gamma   90.00
#
_symmetry.space_group_name_H-M   'P 1'
#
loop_
_entity.id
_entity.type
_entity.pdbx_description
1 polymer ?
#
loop_
_entity_poly.entity_id
_entity_poly.type
_entity_poly.pdbx_seq_one_letter_code
_entity_poly.pdbx_strand_id
1 'polypeptide(L)' 'MARQRVKCCGICGKEAAVMYRCRHQHDGQWDLICRDCWNRVSQDNPAYQYGGTWKATKR' A
#
# COMPACT_ATOMS: atom_id res chain seq x y z
N MET A 1 14.78 -15.59 -14.54
CA MET A 1 14.54 -14.14 -14.45
C MET A 1 13.23 -13.92 -13.68
N ALA A 2 13.29 -13.56 -12.39
CA ALA A 2 12.07 -13.31 -11.62
C ALA A 2 11.38 -12.05 -12.18
N ARG A 3 10.15 -12.21 -12.68
CA ARG A 3 9.35 -11.08 -13.18
C ARG A 3 9.07 -10.15 -12.00
N GLN A 4 9.84 -9.07 -11.88
CA GLN A 4 9.62 -8.03 -10.88
C GLN A 4 8.24 -7.43 -11.20
N ARG A 5 7.23 -7.81 -10.43
CA ARG A 5 5.88 -7.27 -10.59
C ARG A 5 5.92 -5.88 -10.04
N VAL A 6 6.23 -4.88 -10.85
CA VAL A 6 6.21 -3.49 -10.38
C VAL A 6 4.77 -3.04 -10.25
N LYS A 7 4.43 -2.51 -9.08
CA LYS A 7 3.14 -1.88 -8.81
C LYS A 7 3.41 -0.42 -8.45
N CYS A 8 2.44 0.43 -8.74
CA CYS A 8 2.45 1.84 -8.37
C CYS A 8 1.56 2.07 -7.14
N CYS A 9 1.97 3.02 -6.30
CA CYS A 9 1.19 3.48 -5.15
C CYS A 9 -0.13 4.10 -5.63
N GLY A 10 -1.25 3.71 -5.04
CA GLY A 10 -2.57 4.26 -5.35
C GLY A 10 -2.73 5.75 -5.02
N ILE A 11 -1.85 6.32 -4.17
CA ILE A 11 -1.90 7.74 -3.77
C ILE A 11 -0.91 8.60 -4.56
N CYS A 12 0.36 8.19 -4.63
CA CYS A 12 1.42 9.01 -5.22
C CYS A 12 1.96 8.50 -6.56
N GLY A 13 1.47 7.38 -7.07
CA GLY A 13 1.90 6.77 -8.34
C GLY A 13 3.32 6.20 -8.33
N LYS A 14 4.08 6.34 -7.23
CA LYS A 14 5.46 5.85 -7.15
C LYS A 14 5.53 4.34 -7.07
N GLU A 15 6.52 3.77 -7.74
CA GLU A 15 6.86 2.36 -7.66
C GLU A 15 7.58 2.07 -6.34
N ALA A 16 7.24 0.95 -5.70
CA ALA A 16 7.89 0.53 -4.47
C ALA A 16 8.02 -1.00 -4.40
N ALA A 17 9.17 -1.47 -3.91
CA ALA A 17 9.40 -2.90 -3.70
C ALA A 17 8.53 -3.48 -2.56
N VAL A 18 8.06 -2.62 -1.65
CA VAL A 18 7.17 -2.96 -0.54
C VAL A 18 5.98 -2.00 -0.57
N MET A 19 4.78 -2.55 -0.54
CA MET A 19 3.54 -1.80 -0.46
C MET A 19 2.64 -2.34 0.64
N TYR A 20 1.85 -1.45 1.21
CA TYR A 20 0.92 -1.75 2.28
C TYR A 20 -0.47 -1.77 1.69
N ARG A 21 -1.18 -2.88 1.88
CA ARG A 21 -2.60 -2.95 1.59
C ARG A 21 -3.33 -2.42 2.80
N CYS A 22 -4.07 -1.33 2.64
CA CYS A 22 -4.88 -0.78 3.71
C CYS A 22 -6.15 -0.17 3.16
N ARG A 23 -7.15 -0.10 4.02
CA ARG A 23 -8.33 0.71 3.83
C ARG A 23 -8.14 1.96 4.65
N HIS A 24 -8.23 3.12 4.04
CA HIS A 24 -8.05 4.40 4.74
C HIS A 24 -9.16 5.41 4.41
N GLN A 25 -10.05 5.04 3.49
CA GLN A 25 -11.22 5.81 3.09
C GLN A 25 -12.48 5.14 3.67
N HIS A 26 -13.54 5.94 3.84
CA HIS A 26 -14.83 5.46 4.33
C HIS A 26 -15.64 4.66 3.30
N ASP A 27 -15.19 4.65 2.04
CA ASP A 27 -15.82 3.95 0.92
C ASP A 27 -15.67 2.42 0.99
N GLY A 28 -14.84 1.92 1.91
CA GLY A 28 -14.62 0.49 2.08
C GLY A 28 -13.53 -0.11 1.18
N GLN A 29 -12.88 0.69 0.32
CA GLN A 29 -11.96 0.19 -0.70
C GLN A 29 -10.59 -0.17 -0.13
N TRP A 30 -9.98 -1.19 -0.73
CA TRP A 30 -8.63 -1.62 -0.37
C TRP A 30 -7.62 -1.03 -1.34
N ASP A 31 -6.78 -0.14 -0.83
CA ASP A 31 -5.71 0.48 -1.59
C ASP A 31 -4.35 -0.17 -1.32
N LEU A 32 -3.48 -0.15 -2.34
CA LEU A 32 -2.08 -0.52 -2.21
C LEU A 32 -1.22 0.74 -2.28
N ILE A 33 -0.52 1.05 -1.20
CA ILE A 33 0.22 2.30 -1.07
C ILE A 33 1.67 2.08 -0.62
N CYS A 34 2.57 3.00 -0.98
CA CYS A 34 3.95 2.96 -0.53
C CYS A 34 4.09 3.31 0.96
N ARG A 35 5.27 3.08 1.54
CA ARG A 35 5.55 3.38 2.95
C ARG A 35 5.26 4.82 3.34
N ASP A 36 5.62 5.79 2.50
CA ASP A 36 5.44 7.21 2.82
C ASP A 36 3.95 7.58 2.91
N CYS A 37 3.15 7.10 1.95
CA CYS A 37 1.71 7.31 1.96
C CYS A 37 1.06 6.53 3.10
N TRP A 38 1.54 5.32 3.39
CA TRP A 38 1.08 4.52 4.52
C TRP A 38 1.24 5.26 5.84
N ASN A 39 2.42 5.79 6.13
CA ASN A 39 2.67 6.57 7.34
C ASN A 39 1.70 7.75 7.49
N ARG A 40 1.35 8.42 6.38
CA ARG A 40 0.40 9.54 6.39
C ARG A 40 -1.04 9.10 6.67
N VAL A 41 -1.48 7.97 6.12
CA VAL A 41 -2.88 7.52 6.28
C VAL A 41 -3.11 6.62 7.49
N SER A 42 -2.06 6.03 8.05
CA SER A 42 -2.14 5.18 9.25
C SER A 42 -2.12 5.98 10.54
N GLN A 43 -1.61 7.22 10.51
CA GLN A 43 -1.64 8.12 11.66
C GLN A 43 -3.02 8.76 11.79
N ASP A 44 -3.58 8.71 13.01
CA ASP A 44 -4.81 9.40 13.41
C ASP A 44 -6.06 9.15 12.54
N ASN A 45 -6.13 8.01 11.86
CA ASN A 45 -7.25 7.67 10.98
C ASN A 45 -8.15 6.58 11.60
N PRO A 46 -9.37 6.91 12.07
CA PRO A 46 -10.28 5.93 12.66
C PRO A 46 -10.87 4.95 11.63
N ALA A 47 -10.85 5.30 10.34
CA ALA A 47 -11.28 4.41 9.26
C ALA A 47 -10.16 3.45 8.80
N TYR A 48 -8.94 3.61 9.34
CA TYR A 48 -7.79 2.83 8.91
C TYR A 48 -7.91 1.35 9.29
N GLN A 49 -7.75 0.48 8.29
CA GLN A 49 -7.63 -0.96 8.48
C GLN A 49 -6.45 -1.51 7.69
N TYR A 50 -5.63 -2.31 8.35
CA TYR A 50 -4.49 -2.98 7.75
C TYR A 50 -4.90 -4.31 7.09
N GLY A 51 -4.48 -4.52 5.84
CA GLY A 51 -4.84 -5.68 5.01
C GLY A 51 -3.64 -6.50 4.52
N GLY A 52 -2.44 -6.21 5.02
CA GLY A 52 -1.21 -6.95 4.72
C GLY A 52 -0.15 -6.14 3.98
N THR A 53 1.02 -6.75 3.84
CA THR A 53 2.15 -6.17 3.10
C THR A 53 2.38 -6.97 1.83
N TRP A 54 2.39 -6.29 0.69
CA TRP A 54 2.82 -6.86 -0.57
C TRP A 54 4.30 -6.56 -0.79
N LYS A 55 5.05 -7.56 -1.28
CA LYS A 55 6.48 -7.44 -1.63
C LYS A 55 6.66 -7.85 -3.09
N ALA A 56 7.43 -7.07 -3.84
CA ALA A 56 7.70 -7.29 -5.26
C ALA A 56 8.43 -8.61 -5.53
N THR A 57 9.24 -9.05 -4.57
CA THR A 57 9.98 -10.31 -4.62
C THR A 57 9.35 -11.30 -3.66
N LYS A 58 8.83 -12.42 -4.19
CA LYS A 58 8.61 -13.64 -3.40
C LYS A 58 9.94 -14.39 -3.37
N ARG A 59 10.50 -14.59 -2.18
CA ARG A 59 11.70 -15.41 -1.97
C ARG A 59 11.29 -16.87 -1.86
#